data_AF-A0A1U7JH18-F1
#
_entry.id   AF-A0A1U7JH18-F1
#
_cell.length_a   1.000
_cell.length_b   1.000
_cell.length_c   1.000
_cell.angle_alpha   90.00
_cell.angle_beta   90.00
_cell.angle_gamma   90.00
#
_symmetry.space_group_name_H-M   'P 1'
#
loop_
_entity.id
_entity.type
_entity.pdbx_description
1 polymer ?
#
loop_
_entity_poly.entity_id
_entity_poly.type
_entity_poly.pdbx_seq_one_letter_code
_entity_poly.pdbx_strand_id
1 'polypeptide(L)'
;MSRRWFWVVVLLVVCWGGALSAEETRKLCRELPQNEAASLIWDASTATFIGLQSRYELAGIHTMPPLASPLVEAWLNRGAGMRLQVLSEQPDRWGIWPVRILRGKRPADDLAKYLLEQGVAFYWNPRGMLRCLDDVDVVYQRAEWSASQAKRGWWSKDGPFLATDSRLYTARGTFQIVRGKVVSVGKTRSTFYLNFGERWTRDFTGIIEVENLDAFRSKGLEPEGLAEKTVEVRGVVQLRGGPEIEIRHPDALRIIE
;
A
#
# COMPACT_ATOMS: atom_id res chain seq x y z
N MET A 1 8.63 -68.23 1.08
CA MET A 1 7.95 -67.00 1.57
C MET A 1 9.00 -66.06 2.14
N SER A 2 9.56 -65.16 1.32
CA SER A 2 10.58 -64.19 1.74
C SER A 2 9.92 -62.85 2.06
N ARG A 3 10.12 -62.35 3.28
CA ARG A 3 9.65 -61.03 3.72
C ARG A 3 10.65 -59.96 3.26
N ARG A 4 10.28 -59.17 2.25
CA ARG A 4 10.97 -57.92 1.89
C ARG A 4 10.57 -56.82 2.87
N TRP A 5 11.55 -56.27 3.57
CA TRP A 5 11.39 -55.08 4.40
C TRP A 5 11.51 -53.83 3.51
N PHE A 6 10.42 -53.06 3.40
CA PHE A 6 10.43 -51.75 2.77
C PHE A 6 10.95 -50.72 3.76
N TRP A 7 12.09 -50.11 3.45
CA TRP A 7 12.57 -48.92 4.14
C TRP A 7 11.78 -47.71 3.62
N VAL A 8 10.91 -47.15 4.45
CA VAL A 8 10.27 -45.85 4.18
C VAL A 8 11.28 -44.78 4.54
N VAL A 9 11.88 -44.13 3.54
CA VAL A 9 12.67 -42.91 3.73
C VAL A 9 11.67 -41.77 3.92
N VAL A 10 11.50 -41.32 5.17
CA VAL A 10 10.75 -40.10 5.47
C VAL A 10 11.64 -38.92 5.12
N LEU A 11 11.37 -38.28 3.98
CA LEU A 11 11.91 -36.98 3.62
C LEU A 11 11.28 -35.93 4.53
N LEU A 12 11.98 -35.57 5.60
CA LEU A 12 11.69 -34.38 6.39
C LEU A 12 11.94 -33.14 5.53
N VAL A 13 10.88 -32.57 4.97
CA VAL A 13 10.92 -31.20 4.42
C VAL A 13 11.02 -30.26 5.62
N VAL A 14 12.23 -29.84 5.92
CA VAL A 14 12.49 -28.75 6.85
C VAL A 14 12.12 -27.45 6.13
N CYS A 15 10.94 -26.91 6.38
CA CYS A 15 10.60 -25.55 5.98
C CYS A 15 11.46 -24.59 6.81
N TRP A 16 12.60 -24.16 6.26
CA TRP A 16 13.30 -22.98 6.76
C TRP A 16 12.43 -21.76 6.46
N GLY A 17 11.72 -21.27 7.47
CA GLY A 17 11.08 -19.95 7.47
C GLY A 17 12.11 -18.82 7.59
N GLY A 18 13.14 -18.84 6.75
CA GLY A 18 14.05 -17.70 6.59
C GLY A 18 13.37 -16.66 5.71
N ALA A 19 13.39 -15.39 6.13
CA ALA A 19 13.01 -14.30 5.23
C ALA A 19 13.88 -14.38 3.97
N LEU A 20 13.25 -14.45 2.79
CA LEU A 20 13.96 -14.44 1.52
C LEU A 20 14.87 -13.20 1.46
N SER A 21 16.08 -13.36 0.93
CA SER A 21 16.92 -12.21 0.63
C SER A 21 16.25 -11.28 -0.40
N ALA A 22 16.70 -10.03 -0.47
CA ALA A 22 16.21 -9.08 -1.47
C ALA A 22 16.42 -9.59 -2.91
N GLU A 23 17.46 -10.37 -3.17
CA GLU A 23 17.73 -10.95 -4.49
C GLU A 23 16.79 -12.12 -4.81
N GLU A 24 16.52 -13.00 -3.85
CA GLU A 24 15.54 -14.09 -4.02
C GLU A 24 14.12 -13.57 -4.19
N THR A 25 13.73 -12.54 -3.42
CA THR A 25 12.44 -11.87 -3.54
C THR A 25 12.25 -11.25 -4.93
N ARG A 26 13.32 -10.71 -5.52
CA ARG A 26 13.32 -10.14 -6.89
C ARG A 26 13.23 -11.22 -7.96
N LYS A 27 13.94 -12.33 -7.79
CA LYS A 27 13.87 -13.46 -8.72
C LYS A 27 12.45 -14.03 -8.77
N LEU A 28 11.81 -14.17 -7.61
CA LEU A 28 10.43 -14.62 -7.46
C LEU A 28 9.47 -13.82 -8.38
N CYS A 29 9.50 -12.49 -8.33
CA CYS A 29 8.59 -11.66 -9.13
C CYS A 29 8.92 -11.57 -10.62
N ARG A 30 10.13 -11.96 -11.05
CA ARG A 30 10.44 -12.12 -12.48
C ARG A 30 9.85 -13.41 -13.04
N GLU A 31 9.74 -14.43 -12.20
CA GLU A 31 9.21 -15.75 -12.55
C GLU A 31 7.67 -15.80 -12.43
N LEU A 32 7.07 -14.83 -11.72
CA LEU A 32 5.61 -14.70 -11.65
C LEU A 32 4.98 -14.42 -13.02
N PRO A 33 3.78 -15.00 -13.27
CA PRO A 33 3.16 -14.98 -14.59
C PRO A 33 2.89 -13.55 -15.07
N GLN A 34 3.28 -13.31 -16.32
CA GLN A 34 2.94 -12.10 -17.07
C GLN A 34 1.92 -12.47 -18.14
N ASN A 35 0.67 -12.58 -17.72
CA ASN A 35 -0.39 -13.02 -18.62
C ASN A 35 -0.85 -11.84 -19.48
N GLU A 36 -1.22 -12.14 -20.73
CA GLU A 36 -2.02 -11.22 -21.52
C GLU A 36 -3.36 -11.03 -20.80
N ALA A 37 -3.71 -9.78 -20.49
CA ALA A 37 -4.94 -9.47 -19.79
C ALA A 37 -6.08 -9.42 -20.80
N ALA A 38 -6.62 -10.58 -21.16
CA ALA A 38 -7.83 -10.67 -21.96
C ALA A 38 -9.03 -10.28 -21.08
N SER A 39 -9.58 -9.09 -21.34
CA SER A 39 -10.77 -8.50 -20.69
C SER A 39 -10.70 -8.35 -19.16
N LEU A 40 -10.57 -7.11 -18.70
CA LEU A 40 -10.71 -6.74 -17.29
C LEU A 40 -11.91 -5.81 -17.15
N ILE A 41 -12.73 -6.04 -16.13
CA ILE A 41 -13.84 -5.16 -15.75
C ILE A 41 -13.45 -4.44 -14.46
N TRP A 42 -13.59 -3.12 -14.44
CA TRP A 42 -13.38 -2.33 -13.23
C TRP A 42 -14.62 -2.40 -12.32
N ASP A 43 -14.42 -2.86 -11.08
CA ASP A 43 -15.42 -2.80 -10.01
C ASP A 43 -15.06 -1.65 -9.05
N ALA A 44 -15.70 -0.50 -9.27
CA ALA A 44 -15.49 0.70 -8.48
C ALA A 44 -15.92 0.53 -7.01
N SER A 45 -16.83 -0.39 -6.71
CA SER A 45 -17.36 -0.56 -5.35
C SER A 45 -16.33 -1.16 -4.39
N THR A 46 -15.44 -1.98 -4.93
CA THR A 46 -14.35 -2.63 -4.18
C THR A 46 -12.97 -2.15 -4.61
N ALA A 47 -12.89 -1.25 -5.59
CA ALA A 47 -11.65 -0.82 -6.21
C ALA A 47 -10.80 -1.98 -6.78
N THR A 48 -11.45 -3.00 -7.35
CA THR A 48 -10.80 -4.19 -7.91
C THR A 48 -11.08 -4.36 -9.40
N PHE A 49 -10.28 -5.18 -10.07
CA PHE A 49 -10.55 -5.66 -11.43
C PHE A 49 -11.07 -7.10 -11.38
N ILE A 50 -12.11 -7.38 -12.15
CA ILE A 50 -12.67 -8.72 -12.33
C ILE A 50 -12.16 -9.25 -13.67
N GLY A 51 -11.43 -10.36 -13.63
CA GLY A 51 -11.11 -11.16 -14.81
C GLY A 51 -11.90 -12.46 -14.85
N LEU A 52 -11.59 -13.34 -15.80
CA LEU A 52 -12.36 -14.58 -16.05
C LEU A 52 -12.42 -15.54 -14.85
N GLN A 53 -11.34 -15.63 -14.06
CA GLN A 53 -11.22 -16.60 -12.96
C GLN A 53 -10.76 -15.99 -11.63
N SER A 54 -10.37 -14.71 -11.63
CA SER A 54 -9.72 -14.09 -10.48
C SER A 54 -10.13 -12.63 -10.33
N ARG A 55 -9.99 -12.12 -9.11
CA ARG A 55 -10.05 -10.69 -8.81
C ARG A 55 -8.64 -10.15 -8.62
N TYR A 56 -8.44 -8.90 -9.02
CA TYR A 56 -7.14 -8.25 -8.97
C TYR A 56 -7.24 -6.88 -8.31
N GLU A 57 -6.19 -6.46 -7.62
CA GLU A 57 -6.04 -5.10 -7.10
C GLU A 57 -4.77 -4.46 -7.66
N LEU A 58 -4.81 -3.15 -7.91
CA LEU A 58 -3.61 -2.41 -8.29
C LEU A 58 -2.71 -2.27 -7.07
N ALA A 59 -1.56 -2.92 -7.12
CA ALA A 59 -0.58 -2.87 -6.05
C ALA A 59 0.09 -1.49 -5.98
N GLY A 60 0.42 -1.06 -4.75
CA GLY A 60 1.20 0.15 -4.50
C GLY A 60 0.40 1.45 -4.54
N ILE A 61 -0.92 1.39 -4.75
CA ILE A 61 -1.78 2.57 -4.72
C ILE A 61 -3.07 2.35 -3.94
N HIS A 62 -3.62 3.43 -3.42
CA HIS A 62 -5.00 3.52 -2.97
C HIS A 62 -5.77 4.37 -3.97
N THR A 63 -6.79 3.81 -4.60
CA THR A 63 -7.60 4.56 -5.60
C THR A 63 -8.75 5.30 -4.93
N MET A 64 -9.20 6.39 -5.56
CA MET A 64 -10.43 7.08 -5.19
C MET A 64 -11.49 6.78 -6.26
N PRO A 65 -12.33 5.74 -6.11
CA PRO A 65 -13.14 5.22 -7.21
C PRO A 65 -14.02 6.26 -7.92
N PRO A 66 -14.68 7.22 -7.22
CA PRO A 66 -15.47 8.24 -7.91
C PRO A 66 -14.65 9.09 -8.90
N LEU A 67 -13.37 9.35 -8.59
CA LEU A 67 -12.48 10.12 -9.47
C LEU A 67 -11.72 9.23 -10.45
N ALA A 68 -11.38 8.00 -10.05
CA ALA A 68 -10.56 7.08 -10.84
C ALA A 68 -11.34 6.37 -11.94
N SER A 69 -12.61 6.03 -11.71
CA SER A 69 -13.42 5.18 -12.63
C SER A 69 -13.42 5.66 -14.09
N PRO A 70 -13.72 6.93 -14.41
CA PRO A 70 -13.73 7.38 -15.82
C PRO A 70 -12.35 7.27 -16.48
N LEU A 71 -11.27 7.46 -15.70
CA LEU A 71 -9.90 7.36 -16.20
C LEU A 71 -9.47 5.90 -16.37
N VAL A 72 -9.89 5.00 -15.48
CA VAL A 72 -9.66 3.56 -15.59
C VAL A 72 -10.38 3.01 -16.83
N GLU A 73 -11.67 3.29 -16.98
CA GLU A 73 -12.46 2.84 -18.13
C GLU A 73 -11.90 3.36 -19.45
N ALA A 74 -11.60 4.66 -19.52
CA ALA A 74 -10.96 5.23 -20.70
C ALA A 74 -9.59 4.60 -20.98
N TRP A 75 -8.80 4.30 -19.94
CA TRP A 75 -7.52 3.62 -20.11
C TRP A 75 -7.71 2.21 -20.66
N LEU A 76 -8.62 1.41 -20.10
CA LEU A 76 -8.93 0.05 -20.56
C LEU A 76 -9.39 0.03 -22.04
N ASN A 77 -10.22 0.98 -22.46
CA ASN A 77 -10.84 1.01 -23.79
C ASN A 77 -9.95 1.53 -24.94
N ARG A 78 -8.73 2.00 -24.66
CA ARG A 78 -7.80 2.57 -25.66
C ARG A 78 -7.22 1.55 -26.68
N GLY A 79 -7.68 0.29 -26.72
CA GLY A 79 -7.46 -0.62 -27.85
C GLY A 79 -6.05 -1.25 -28.03
N ALA A 80 -5.26 -1.42 -26.96
CA ALA A 80 -3.95 -2.07 -27.03
C ALA A 80 -3.85 -3.26 -26.06
N GLY A 81 -3.01 -4.25 -26.41
CA GLY A 81 -2.73 -5.42 -25.57
C GLY A 81 -2.25 -5.02 -24.19
N MET A 82 -2.99 -5.43 -23.16
CA MET A 82 -2.66 -5.20 -21.75
C MET A 82 -1.92 -6.42 -21.21
N ARG A 83 -0.94 -6.16 -20.35
CA ARG A 83 -0.19 -7.19 -19.63
C ARG A 83 -0.46 -7.05 -18.15
N LEU A 84 -0.83 -8.15 -17.52
CA LEU A 84 -1.04 -8.24 -16.09
C LEU A 84 0.20 -8.89 -15.47
N GLN A 85 0.88 -8.15 -14.61
CA GLN A 85 2.03 -8.62 -13.85
C GLN A 85 1.58 -8.93 -12.41
N VAL A 86 1.55 -10.20 -12.06
CA VAL A 86 1.22 -10.66 -10.69
C VAL A 86 2.42 -10.43 -9.76
N LEU A 87 2.17 -9.98 -8.52
CA LEU A 87 3.21 -9.62 -7.55
C LEU A 87 3.25 -10.52 -6.30
N SER A 88 2.45 -11.57 -6.27
CA SER A 88 2.42 -12.56 -5.18
C SER A 88 2.26 -13.95 -5.77
N GLU A 89 2.80 -14.96 -5.09
CA GLU A 89 2.60 -16.37 -5.45
C GLU A 89 1.18 -16.87 -5.14
N GLN A 90 0.52 -16.22 -4.18
CA GLN A 90 -0.81 -16.57 -3.72
C GLN A 90 -1.68 -15.30 -3.63
N PRO A 91 -3.00 -15.44 -3.84
CA PRO A 91 -3.91 -14.34 -3.58
C PRO A 91 -3.99 -14.06 -2.08
N ASP A 92 -4.61 -12.94 -1.72
CA ASP A 92 -4.94 -12.66 -0.33
C ASP A 92 -6.06 -13.58 0.21
N ARG A 93 -6.43 -13.40 1.48
CA ARG A 93 -7.48 -14.18 2.17
C ARG A 93 -8.86 -14.08 1.52
N TRP A 94 -9.08 -13.14 0.59
CA TRP A 94 -10.33 -12.96 -0.15
C TRP A 94 -10.20 -13.37 -1.62
N GLY A 95 -9.08 -13.99 -2.01
CA GLY A 95 -8.86 -14.43 -3.39
C GLY A 95 -8.44 -13.28 -4.34
N ILE A 96 -8.02 -12.13 -3.80
CA ILE A 96 -7.61 -10.97 -4.60
C ILE A 96 -6.10 -11.04 -4.84
N TRP A 97 -5.70 -10.92 -6.10
CA TRP A 97 -4.31 -10.92 -6.52
C TRP A 97 -3.77 -9.50 -6.62
N PRO A 98 -2.63 -9.17 -5.98
CA PRO A 98 -1.97 -7.89 -6.18
C PRO A 98 -1.25 -7.90 -7.54
N VAL A 99 -1.55 -6.90 -8.37
CA VAL A 99 -1.02 -6.83 -9.74
C VAL A 99 -0.57 -5.42 -10.13
N ARG A 100 0.23 -5.38 -11.19
CA ARG A 100 0.35 -4.20 -12.05
C ARG A 100 -0.33 -4.46 -13.38
N ILE A 101 -1.06 -3.47 -13.88
CA ILE A 101 -1.70 -3.51 -15.20
C ILE A 101 -0.92 -2.57 -16.11
N LEU A 102 -0.28 -3.14 -17.12
CA LEU A 102 0.71 -2.49 -17.95
C LEU A 102 0.31 -2.53 -19.44
N ARG A 103 0.79 -1.58 -20.22
CA ARG A 103 0.53 -1.47 -21.67
C ARG A 103 1.80 -1.32 -22.49
N GLY A 104 2.49 -2.41 -22.78
CA GLY A 104 3.81 -2.29 -23.39
C GLY A 104 4.88 -2.02 -22.32
N LYS A 105 5.85 -1.16 -22.62
CA LYS A 105 7.16 -1.13 -21.92
C LYS A 105 7.54 0.22 -21.29
N ARG A 106 6.85 1.32 -21.60
CA ARG A 106 7.20 2.65 -21.05
C ARG A 106 6.57 2.84 -19.67
N PRO A 107 7.11 3.72 -18.80
CA PRO A 107 6.48 4.00 -17.51
C PRO A 107 5.05 4.54 -17.62
N ALA A 108 4.73 5.38 -18.62
CA ALA A 108 3.38 5.87 -18.88
C ALA A 108 2.37 4.76 -19.22
N ASP A 109 2.88 3.56 -19.51
CA ASP A 109 2.09 2.40 -19.79
C ASP A 109 1.65 1.66 -18.52
N ASP A 110 1.97 2.16 -17.32
CA ASP A 110 1.50 1.64 -16.05
C ASP A 110 0.23 2.37 -15.58
N LEU A 111 -0.87 1.63 -15.43
CA LEU A 111 -2.15 2.18 -15.00
C LEU A 111 -2.05 2.84 -13.61
N ALA A 112 -1.36 2.22 -12.65
CA ALA A 112 -1.26 2.77 -11.31
C ALA A 112 -0.50 4.10 -11.31
N LYS A 113 0.63 4.16 -12.04
CA LYS A 113 1.37 5.42 -12.25
C LYS A 113 0.50 6.48 -12.92
N TYR A 114 -0.24 6.12 -13.97
CA TYR A 114 -1.13 7.05 -14.66
C TYR A 114 -2.15 7.68 -13.70
N LEU A 115 -2.81 6.86 -12.86
CA LEU A 115 -3.79 7.36 -11.88
C LEU A 115 -3.15 8.29 -10.83
N LEU A 116 -1.92 7.99 -10.39
CA LEU A 116 -1.16 8.85 -9.50
C LEU A 116 -0.87 10.22 -10.16
N GLU A 117 -0.43 10.23 -11.42
CA GLU A 117 -0.13 11.47 -12.16
C GLU A 117 -1.36 12.34 -12.42
N GLN A 118 -2.55 11.75 -12.48
CA GLN A 118 -3.82 12.45 -12.58
C GLN A 118 -4.36 12.93 -11.21
N GLY A 119 -3.74 12.51 -10.10
CA GLY A 119 -4.18 12.88 -8.76
C GLY A 119 -5.50 12.23 -8.32
N VAL A 120 -5.80 11.03 -8.85
CA VAL A 120 -7.02 10.26 -8.52
C VAL A 120 -6.70 8.96 -7.77
N ALA A 121 -5.45 8.81 -7.34
CA ALA A 121 -4.96 7.76 -6.48
C ALA A 121 -3.83 8.30 -5.59
N PHE A 122 -3.52 7.59 -4.51
CA PHE A 122 -2.41 7.86 -3.61
C PHE A 122 -1.41 6.72 -3.62
N TYR A 123 -0.14 7.03 -3.41
CA TYR A 123 0.86 5.98 -3.18
C TYR A 123 0.56 5.30 -1.84
N TRP A 124 0.42 3.97 -1.88
CA TRP A 124 0.03 3.17 -0.73
C TRP A 124 0.58 1.74 -0.83
N ASN A 125 1.60 1.45 -0.02
CA ASN A 125 2.29 0.17 -0.02
C ASN A 125 2.41 -0.44 1.39
N PRO A 126 1.31 -0.60 2.15
CA PRO A 126 1.35 -0.95 3.58
C PRO A 126 1.78 -2.39 3.87
N ARG A 127 1.81 -3.25 2.84
CA ARG A 127 2.20 -4.68 2.97
C ARG A 127 3.49 -5.00 2.20
N GLY A 128 4.20 -3.97 1.72
CA GLY A 128 5.33 -4.18 0.83
C GLY A 128 4.95 -4.97 -0.43
N MET A 129 3.77 -4.73 -1.00
CA MET A 129 3.30 -5.39 -2.22
C MET A 129 4.23 -5.16 -3.41
N LEU A 130 4.98 -4.05 -3.39
CA LEU A 130 5.98 -3.72 -4.41
C LEU A 130 7.41 -4.18 -4.06
N ARG A 131 7.61 -4.92 -2.94
CA ARG A 131 8.95 -5.28 -2.39
C ARG A 131 9.91 -5.97 -3.36
N CYS A 132 9.38 -6.58 -4.41
CA CYS A 132 10.14 -7.32 -5.39
C CYS A 132 10.40 -6.57 -6.70
N LEU A 133 9.94 -5.31 -6.80
CA LEU A 133 10.10 -4.46 -7.96
C LEU A 133 11.07 -3.33 -7.63
N ASP A 134 12.22 -3.30 -8.29
CA ASP A 134 13.17 -2.21 -8.14
C ASP A 134 12.56 -0.90 -8.66
N ASP A 135 12.79 0.19 -7.91
CA ASP A 135 12.45 1.58 -8.24
C ASP A 135 10.96 1.93 -8.48
N VAL A 136 10.04 0.96 -8.48
CA VAL A 136 8.61 1.25 -8.73
C VAL A 136 8.02 2.13 -7.62
N ASP A 137 8.38 1.89 -6.36
CA ASP A 137 7.97 2.74 -5.24
C ASP A 137 8.42 4.19 -5.44
N VAL A 138 9.66 4.40 -5.92
CA VAL A 138 10.21 5.74 -6.18
C VAL A 138 9.47 6.41 -7.33
N VAL A 139 9.16 5.66 -8.39
CA VAL A 139 8.39 6.15 -9.55
C VAL A 139 6.97 6.56 -9.13
N TYR A 140 6.30 5.76 -8.30
CA TYR A 140 4.94 6.05 -7.84
C TYR A 140 4.91 7.25 -6.89
N GLN A 141 5.84 7.33 -5.94
CA GLN A 141 5.98 8.48 -5.05
C GLN A 141 6.23 9.77 -5.85
N ARG A 142 7.08 9.72 -6.89
CA ARG A 142 7.34 10.87 -7.76
C ARG A 142 6.10 11.28 -8.58
N ALA A 143 5.33 10.32 -9.07
CA ALA A 143 4.09 10.57 -9.80
C ALA A 143 3.05 11.28 -8.92
N GLU A 144 2.84 10.77 -7.70
CA GLU A 144 1.95 11.40 -6.71
C GLU A 144 2.43 12.81 -6.35
N TRP A 145 3.74 12.97 -6.09
CA TRP A 145 4.33 14.27 -5.78
C TRP A 145 4.08 15.27 -6.91
N SER A 146 4.31 14.87 -8.16
CA SER A 146 4.06 15.72 -9.33
C SER A 146 2.59 16.15 -9.44
N ALA A 147 1.64 15.24 -9.21
CA ALA A 147 0.21 15.57 -9.20
C ALA A 147 -0.16 16.53 -8.06
N SER A 148 0.45 16.37 -6.89
CA SER A 148 0.28 17.28 -5.75
C SER A 148 0.77 18.69 -6.07
N GLN A 149 1.99 18.83 -6.61
CA GLN A 149 2.57 20.13 -6.99
C GLN A 149 1.76 20.81 -8.10
N ALA A 150 1.27 20.03 -9.07
CA ALA A 150 0.44 20.52 -10.15
C ALA A 150 -1.03 20.73 -9.76
N LYS A 151 -1.41 20.47 -8.50
CA LYS A 151 -2.80 20.52 -8.00
C LYS A 151 -3.77 19.80 -8.94
N ARG A 152 -3.50 18.54 -9.27
CA ARG A 152 -4.38 17.72 -10.13
C ARG A 152 -5.35 16.88 -9.31
N GLY A 153 -6.53 16.60 -9.85
CA GLY A 153 -7.50 15.72 -9.22
C GLY A 153 -7.85 16.15 -7.80
N TRP A 154 -7.77 15.22 -6.85
CA TRP A 154 -8.08 15.45 -5.44
C TRP A 154 -7.23 16.56 -4.80
N TRP A 155 -5.97 16.72 -5.24
CA TRP A 155 -5.05 17.74 -4.75
C TRP A 155 -5.50 19.18 -5.05
N SER A 156 -6.44 19.38 -5.97
CA SER A 156 -6.98 20.70 -6.33
C SER A 156 -8.08 21.20 -5.40
N LYS A 157 -8.84 20.29 -4.77
CA LYS A 157 -10.09 20.60 -4.06
C LYS A 157 -10.00 20.35 -2.57
N ASP A 158 -9.59 19.14 -2.19
CA ASP A 158 -9.70 18.67 -0.80
C ASP A 158 -8.34 18.74 -0.10
N GLY A 159 -7.33 18.07 -0.65
CA GLY A 159 -6.00 18.00 -0.08
C GLY A 159 -5.93 17.32 1.29
N PRO A 160 -4.72 17.17 1.87
CA PRO A 160 -4.53 16.52 3.16
C PRO A 160 -5.27 17.22 4.30
N PHE A 161 -5.83 16.44 5.22
CA PHE A 161 -6.38 16.94 6.47
C PHE A 161 -5.27 17.49 7.37
N LEU A 162 -5.57 18.54 8.13
CA LEU A 162 -4.74 18.89 9.28
C LEU A 162 -5.08 17.96 10.44
N ALA A 163 -4.09 17.58 11.25
CA ALA A 163 -4.31 16.71 12.42
C ALA A 163 -5.25 17.34 13.47
N THR A 164 -5.42 18.65 13.45
CA THR A 164 -6.35 19.42 14.29
C THR A 164 -7.76 19.55 13.69
N ASP A 165 -7.99 19.01 12.49
CA ASP A 165 -9.26 19.15 11.80
C ASP A 165 -10.35 18.25 12.39
N SER A 166 -11.41 18.86 12.92
CA SER A 166 -12.53 18.13 13.52
C SER A 166 -13.29 17.25 12.53
N ARG A 167 -13.17 17.49 11.22
CA ARG A 167 -13.78 16.65 10.17
C ARG A 167 -13.20 15.23 10.14
N LEU A 168 -12.05 14.98 10.78
CA LEU A 168 -11.49 13.63 10.94
C LEU A 168 -12.47 12.67 11.63
N TYR A 169 -13.35 13.16 12.51
CA TYR A 169 -14.40 12.34 13.13
C TYR A 169 -15.40 11.78 12.11
N THR A 170 -15.75 12.58 11.11
CA THR A 170 -16.66 12.20 10.03
C THR A 170 -15.97 11.40 8.93
N ALA A 171 -14.64 11.38 8.90
CA ALA A 171 -13.84 10.61 7.93
C ALA A 171 -13.63 9.14 8.33
N ARG A 172 -14.25 8.66 9.42
CA ARG A 172 -14.16 7.27 9.88
C ARG A 172 -14.41 6.27 8.74
N GLY A 173 -13.53 5.28 8.62
CA GLY A 173 -13.63 4.20 7.63
C GLY A 173 -13.16 4.60 6.23
N THR A 174 -12.68 5.83 6.05
CA THR A 174 -12.13 6.30 4.77
C THR A 174 -10.62 6.44 4.85
N PHE A 175 -9.96 6.25 3.71
CA PHE A 175 -8.52 6.51 3.59
C PHE A 175 -8.26 8.01 3.57
N GLN A 176 -7.35 8.47 4.42
CA GLN A 176 -6.99 9.88 4.53
C GLN A 176 -5.47 10.07 4.57
N ILE A 177 -5.06 11.26 4.16
CA ILE A 177 -3.72 11.80 4.39
C ILE A 177 -3.87 12.92 5.43
N VAL A 178 -3.18 12.79 6.55
CA VAL A 178 -3.24 13.70 7.69
C VAL A 178 -1.87 14.31 7.93
N ARG A 179 -1.79 15.64 8.00
CA ARG A 179 -0.57 16.40 8.26
C ARG A 179 -0.63 17.08 9.60
N GLY A 180 0.46 17.04 10.35
CA GLY A 180 0.56 17.78 11.59
C GLY A 180 1.89 17.59 12.29
N LYS A 181 2.08 18.35 13.36
CA LYS A 181 3.20 18.19 14.27
C LYS A 181 2.87 17.10 15.28
N VAL A 182 3.79 16.14 15.46
CA VAL A 182 3.74 15.20 16.56
C VAL A 182 4.18 15.93 17.81
N VAL A 183 3.26 16.14 18.76
CA VAL A 183 3.53 16.84 20.04
C VAL A 183 4.29 15.92 20.99
N SER A 184 3.99 14.63 20.99
CA SER A 184 4.70 13.65 21.82
C SER A 184 4.58 12.26 21.26
N VAL A 185 5.49 11.39 21.70
CA VAL A 185 5.44 9.96 21.39
C VAL A 185 5.26 9.18 22.69
N GLY A 186 4.09 8.59 22.87
CA GLY A 186 3.81 7.63 23.94
C GLY A 186 4.29 6.23 23.57
N LYS A 187 4.71 5.44 24.55
CA LYS A 187 5.16 4.06 24.35
C LYS A 187 4.57 3.13 25.39
N THR A 188 4.02 2.01 24.94
CA THR A 188 3.70 0.84 25.76
C THR A 188 4.60 -0.32 25.35
N ARG A 189 4.39 -1.50 25.96
CA ARG A 189 5.11 -2.71 25.57
C ARG A 189 4.89 -3.12 24.11
N SER A 190 3.72 -2.82 23.54
CA SER A 190 3.29 -3.29 22.23
C SER A 190 3.10 -2.18 21.20
N THR A 191 3.08 -0.92 21.61
CA THR A 191 2.56 0.16 20.77
C THR A 191 3.25 1.48 21.02
N PHE A 192 3.49 2.21 19.94
CA PHE A 192 3.87 3.62 19.93
C PHE A 192 2.68 4.47 19.51
N TYR A 193 2.49 5.59 20.21
CA TYR A 193 1.42 6.54 20.01
C TYR A 193 2.03 7.88 19.60
N LEU A 194 1.87 8.25 18.33
CA LEU A 194 2.24 9.57 17.82
C LEU A 194 1.08 10.52 18.10
N ASN A 195 1.20 11.33 19.16
CA ASN A 195 0.14 12.23 19.60
C ASN A 195 0.26 13.57 18.87
N PHE A 196 -0.80 14.02 18.21
CA PHE A 196 -0.84 15.32 17.51
C PHE A 196 -1.49 16.44 18.35
N GLY A 197 -1.83 16.13 19.60
CA GLY A 197 -2.35 17.07 20.58
C GLY A 197 -2.17 16.52 22.00
N GLU A 198 -2.61 17.30 22.99
CA GLU A 198 -2.44 16.94 24.41
C GLU A 198 -3.44 15.87 24.89
N ARG A 199 -4.57 15.72 24.19
CA ARG A 199 -5.68 14.86 24.61
C ARG A 199 -5.94 13.78 23.57
N TRP A 200 -5.34 12.61 23.75
CA TRP A 200 -5.51 11.45 22.86
C TRP A 200 -6.98 11.01 22.66
N THR A 201 -7.88 11.30 23.61
CA THR A 201 -9.34 11.04 23.48
C THR A 201 -10.08 12.05 22.60
N ARG A 202 -9.36 13.00 22.00
CA ARG A 202 -9.97 14.04 21.16
C ARG A 202 -9.15 14.32 19.92
N ASP A 203 -7.85 14.31 20.08
CA ASP A 203 -6.88 14.69 19.07
C ASP A 203 -6.50 13.50 18.21
N PHE A 204 -6.04 13.79 17.00
CA PHE A 204 -5.58 12.75 16.09
C PHE A 204 -4.36 12.01 16.65
N THR A 205 -4.35 10.69 16.50
CA THR A 205 -3.25 9.83 16.96
C THR A 205 -2.77 8.88 15.86
N GLY A 206 -1.46 8.81 15.62
CA GLY A 206 -0.84 7.78 14.81
C GLY A 206 -0.43 6.59 15.67
N ILE A 207 -0.71 5.36 15.24
CA ILE A 207 -0.43 4.13 16.01
C ILE A 207 0.59 3.28 15.26
N ILE A 208 1.71 2.95 15.87
CA ILE A 208 2.70 2.00 15.33
C ILE A 208 2.83 0.84 16.30
N GLU A 209 2.49 -0.37 15.87
CA GLU A 209 2.71 -1.56 16.69
C GLU A 209 4.18 -1.98 16.67
N VAL A 210 4.69 -2.47 17.80
CA VAL A 210 6.09 -2.88 17.98
C VAL A 210 6.50 -3.98 17.00
N GLU A 211 5.56 -4.84 16.59
CA GLU A 211 5.81 -5.85 15.55
C GLU A 211 6.24 -5.28 14.20
N ASN A 212 5.90 -4.02 13.91
CA ASN A 212 6.26 -3.35 12.66
C ASN A 212 7.59 -2.58 12.76
N LEU A 213 8.20 -2.49 13.95
CA LEU A 213 9.33 -1.60 14.23
C LEU A 213 10.57 -1.91 13.38
N ASP A 214 10.82 -3.17 13.06
CA ASP A 214 11.94 -3.58 12.22
C ASP A 214 11.85 -2.97 10.81
N ALA A 215 10.63 -2.88 10.25
CA ALA A 215 10.40 -2.22 8.97
C ALA A 215 10.73 -0.72 9.04
N PHE A 216 10.34 -0.03 10.11
CA PHE A 216 10.68 1.39 10.31
C PHE A 216 12.19 1.59 10.46
N ARG A 217 12.84 0.79 11.30
CA ARG A 217 14.29 0.86 11.53
C ARG A 217 15.11 0.59 10.28
N SER A 218 14.67 -0.34 9.44
CA SER A 218 15.31 -0.60 8.14
C SER A 218 15.32 0.62 7.20
N LYS A 219 14.40 1.57 7.41
CA LYS A 219 14.35 2.86 6.71
C LYS A 219 14.91 4.02 7.53
N GLY A 220 15.60 3.73 8.64
CA GLY A 220 16.19 4.74 9.52
C GLY A 220 15.17 5.56 10.32
N LEU A 221 13.93 5.09 10.44
CA LEU A 221 12.88 5.74 11.22
C LEU A 221 12.77 5.07 12.59
N GLU A 222 13.04 5.83 13.65
CA GLU A 222 12.73 5.42 15.03
C GLU A 222 11.52 6.22 15.51
N PRO A 223 10.41 5.58 15.96
CA PRO A 223 9.19 6.28 16.35
C PRO A 223 9.42 7.34 17.42
N GLU A 224 10.28 7.09 18.42
CA GLU A 224 10.62 8.05 19.46
C GLU A 224 11.22 9.35 18.89
N GLY A 225 11.95 9.26 17.79
CA GLY A 225 12.56 10.41 17.10
C GLY A 225 11.56 11.27 16.31
N LEU A 226 10.29 10.87 16.25
CA LEU A 226 9.23 11.63 15.59
C LEU A 226 8.64 12.72 16.49
N ALA A 227 8.96 12.74 17.79
CA ALA A 227 8.53 13.81 18.68
C ALA A 227 9.00 15.18 18.14
N GLU A 228 8.11 16.17 18.20
CA GLU A 228 8.29 17.52 17.67
C GLU A 228 8.44 17.63 16.15
N LYS A 229 8.36 16.51 15.41
CA LYS A 229 8.46 16.48 13.95
C LYS A 229 7.14 16.82 13.27
N THR A 230 7.21 17.53 12.16
CA THR A 230 6.03 17.69 11.27
C THR A 230 6.00 16.54 10.27
N VAL A 231 4.91 15.77 10.30
CA VAL A 231 4.76 14.55 9.52
C VAL A 231 3.46 14.55 8.72
N GLU A 232 3.44 13.72 7.69
CA GLU A 232 2.27 13.27 6.95
C GLU A 232 2.05 11.79 7.26
N VAL A 233 0.87 11.44 7.74
CA VAL A 233 0.41 10.09 8.05
C VAL A 233 -0.70 9.71 7.09
N ARG A 234 -0.68 8.46 6.60
CA ARG A 234 -1.61 7.97 5.58
C ARG A 234 -2.25 6.66 6.04
N GLY A 235 -3.55 6.51 5.80
CA GLY A 235 -4.24 5.27 6.13
C GLY A 235 -5.73 5.47 6.37
N VAL A 236 -6.39 4.39 6.78
CA VAL A 236 -7.82 4.41 7.08
C VAL A 236 -8.05 4.99 8.47
N VAL A 237 -8.85 6.05 8.55
CA VAL A 237 -9.20 6.67 9.84
C VAL A 237 -10.13 5.75 10.64
N GLN A 238 -9.74 5.45 11.87
CA GLN A 238 -10.54 4.72 12.86
C GLN A 238 -10.94 5.65 14.00
N LEU A 239 -11.95 5.26 14.78
CA LEU A 239 -12.33 5.96 16.01
C LEU A 239 -12.20 5.01 17.21
N ARG A 240 -11.16 5.19 18.03
CA ARG A 240 -10.93 4.43 19.27
C ARG A 240 -10.60 5.39 20.41
N GLY A 241 -11.62 6.07 20.92
CA GLY A 241 -11.45 7.14 21.89
C GLY A 241 -11.11 8.49 21.25
N GLY A 242 -10.50 8.51 20.07
CA GLY A 242 -10.29 9.69 19.20
C GLY A 242 -10.06 9.24 17.74
N PRO A 243 -9.88 10.16 16.78
CA PRO A 243 -9.52 9.81 15.41
C PRO A 243 -8.08 9.29 15.36
N GLU A 244 -7.87 8.14 14.73
CA GLU A 244 -6.55 7.52 14.66
C GLU A 244 -6.28 6.86 13.31
N ILE A 245 -5.00 6.73 12.96
CA ILE A 245 -4.53 5.89 11.85
C ILE A 245 -3.50 4.90 12.37
N GLU A 246 -3.68 3.64 12.03
CA GLU A 246 -2.70 2.58 12.26
C GLU A 246 -1.68 2.53 11.13
N ILE A 247 -0.42 2.72 11.48
CA ILE A 247 0.73 2.90 10.59
C ILE A 247 1.55 1.60 10.62
N ARG A 248 1.16 0.66 9.76
CA ARG A 248 1.76 -0.69 9.72
C ARG A 248 3.10 -0.76 8.97
N HIS A 249 3.41 0.25 8.18
CA HIS A 249 4.60 0.27 7.34
C HIS A 249 5.16 1.69 7.26
N PRO A 250 6.49 1.89 7.19
CA PRO A 250 7.08 3.23 7.13
C PRO A 250 6.59 4.07 5.95
N ASP A 251 6.15 3.45 4.85
CA ASP A 251 5.61 4.20 3.69
C ASP A 251 4.30 4.94 3.96
N ALA A 252 3.61 4.59 5.06
CA ALA A 252 2.44 5.30 5.53
C ALA A 252 2.79 6.58 6.32
N LEU A 253 4.08 6.85 6.58
CA LEU A 253 4.56 8.01 7.31
C LEU A 253 5.68 8.72 6.54
N ARG A 254 5.58 10.04 6.43
CA ARG A 254 6.62 10.87 5.81
C ARG A 254 6.88 12.10 6.65
N ILE A 255 8.15 12.40 6.93
CA ILE A 255 8.56 13.66 7.54
C ILE A 255 8.49 14.75 6.45
N ILE A 256 7.87 15.89 6.75
CA ILE A 256 7.57 16.97 5.78
C ILE A 256 8.14 18.33 6.17
N GLU A 257 9.10 18.34 7.09
CA GLU A 257 9.82 19.53 7.56
C GLU A 257 10.50 20.31 6.42
#